data_AF-A0A935FSQ8-F1
#
_entry.id   AF-A0A935FSQ8-F1
#
_cell.length_a   1.000
_cell.length_b   1.000
_cell.length_c   1.000
_cell.angle_alpha   90.00
_cell.angle_beta   90.00
_cell.angle_gamma   90.00
#
_symmetry.space_group_name_H-M   'P 1'
#
loop_
_entity.id
_entity.type
_entity.pdbx_description
1 polymer ?
#
loop_
_entity_poly.entity_id
_entity_poly.type
_entity_poly.pdbx_seq_one_letter_code
_entity_poly.pdbx_strand_id
1 'polypeptide(L)' 'MTDSLRALVLEHFGFETKVFEFISSEHTARNTMITGVRQKDTGKRNMKALNEIEMIKEKFGIEDFYLDKILDLHKQ' A
#
# COMPACT_ATOMS: atom_id res chain seq x y z
N MET A 1 -5.69 4.51 7.71
CA MET A 1 -6.19 4.69 6.32
C MET A 1 -5.02 4.72 5.34
N THR A 2 -4.15 5.74 5.38
CA THR A 2 -3.04 5.88 4.42
C THR A 2 -2.05 4.71 4.44
N ASP A 3 -1.79 4.13 5.61
CA ASP A 3 -0.89 2.96 5.71
C ASP A 3 -1.46 1.71 5.03
N SER A 4 -2.78 1.53 5.09
CA SER A 4 -3.49 0.45 4.37
C SER A 4 -3.37 0.64 2.85
N LEU A 5 -3.52 1.87 2.35
CA LEU A 5 -3.31 2.16 0.92
C LEU A 5 -1.87 1.88 0.49
N ARG A 6 -0.87 2.27 1.28
CA ARG A 6 0.54 1.97 0.99
C ARG A 6 0.81 0.46 0.98
N ALA A 7 0.18 -0.29 1.89
CA ALA A 7 0.31 -1.74 1.91
C ALA A 7 -0.30 -2.40 0.67
N LEU A 8 -1.50 -1.97 0.27
CA LEU A 8 -2.16 -2.47 -0.95
C LEU A 8 -1.36 -2.14 -2.21
N VAL A 9 -0.69 -0.98 -2.27
CA VAL A 9 0.20 -0.64 -3.39
C VAL A 9 1.34 -1.65 -3.50
N LEU A 10 1.96 -2.02 -2.38
CA LEU A 10 3.00 -3.06 -2.37
C LEU A 10 2.44 -4.40 -2.85
N GLU A 11 1.25 -4.79 -2.40
CA GLU A 11 0.60 -6.02 -2.89
C GLU A 11 0.30 -5.98 -4.39
N HIS A 12 -0.16 -4.83 -4.90
CA HIS A 12 -0.39 -4.61 -6.33
C HIS A 12 0.87 -4.89 -7.14
N PHE A 13 2.04 -4.48 -6.64
CA PHE A 13 3.33 -4.74 -7.29
C PHE A 13 3.93 -6.12 -7.01
N GLY A 14 3.21 -7.02 -6.32
CA GLY A 14 3.65 -8.41 -6.10
C GLY A 14 4.55 -8.60 -4.88
N PHE A 15 4.45 -7.70 -3.89
CA PHE A 15 5.06 -7.91 -2.58
C PHE A 15 4.08 -8.60 -1.64
N GLU A 16 4.59 -9.52 -0.82
CA GLU A 16 3.90 -9.91 0.41
C GLU A 16 4.13 -8.81 1.44
N THR A 17 3.04 -8.26 1.98
CA THR A 17 3.10 -7.05 2.79
C THR A 17 2.65 -7.32 4.23
N LYS A 18 3.32 -6.73 5.22
CA LYS A 18 2.91 -6.80 6.62
C LYS A 18 2.92 -5.40 7.23
N VAL A 19 1.89 -5.09 8.00
CA VAL A 19 1.74 -3.82 8.71
C VAL A 19 1.69 -4.10 10.20
N PHE A 20 2.50 -3.40 10.98
CA PHE A 20 2.47 -3.49 12.44
C PHE A 20 2.79 -2.16 13.11
N GLU A 21 2.20 -1.94 14.28
CA GLU A 21 2.47 -0.78 15.12
C GLU A 21 3.52 -1.13 16.18
N PHE A 22 4.39 -0.17 16.51
CA PHE A 22 5.36 -0.29 17.59
C PHE A 22 5.58 1.06 18.28
N ILE A 23 6.11 1.03 19.50
CA ILE A 23 6.52 2.22 20.26
C ILE A 23 8.05 2.20 20.29
N SER A 24 8.70 3.30 19.87
CA SER A 24 10.17 3.38 19.89
C SER A 24 10.64 3.84 21.28
N SER A 25 11.90 3.55 21.62
CA SER A 25 12.51 4.03 22.86
C SER A 25 12.76 5.54 22.84
N GLU A 26 12.83 6.17 21.66
CA GLU A 26 13.16 7.59 21.48
C GLU A 26 11.93 8.51 21.44
N HIS A 27 10.77 7.97 21.03
CA HIS A 27 9.51 8.71 20.95
C HIS A 27 8.35 7.89 21.50
N THR A 28 7.54 8.47 22.38
CA THR A 28 6.35 7.82 22.98
C THR A 28 5.16 7.68 22.02
N ALA A 29 5.25 8.26 20.83
CA ALA A 29 4.24 8.09 19.78
C ALA A 29 4.28 6.68 19.18
N ARG A 30 3.10 6.15 18.82
CA ARG A 30 3.03 4.91 18.04
C ARG A 30 3.50 5.16 16.62
N ASN A 31 4.36 4.26 16.13
CA ASN A 31 4.85 4.25 14.76
C ASN A 31 4.27 3.05 14.02
N THR A 32 3.93 3.23 12.74
CA THR A 32 3.56 2.14 11.84
C THR A 32 4.78 1.71 11.02
N MET A 33 5.09 0.42 11.01
CA MET A 33 6.04 -0.17 10.07
C MET A 33 5.29 -0.99 9.02
N ILE A 34 5.68 -0.80 7.75
CA ILE A 34 5.19 -1.58 6.62
C ILE A 34 6.40 -2.30 6.01
N THR A 35 6.34 -3.63 5.92
CA THR A 35 7.38 -4.45 5.27
C THR A 35 6.83 -5.06 4.00
N GLY A 36 7.68 -5.19 2.98
CA GLY A 36 7.36 -5.81 1.69
C GLY A 36 8.43 -6.81 1.28
N VAL A 37 8.03 -8.05 0.99
CA VAL A 37 8.93 -9.10 0.48
C VAL A 37 8.52 -9.45 -0.94
N ARG A 38 9.43 -9.24 -1.90
CA ARG A 38 9.15 -9.52 -3.31
C ARG A 38 9.03 -11.03 -3.53
N GLN A 39 7.89 -11.48 -4.04
CA GLN A 39 7.70 -12.89 -4.36
C GLN A 39 8.38 -13.23 -5.70
N LYS A 40 9.03 -14.40 -5.77
CA LYS A 40 9.88 -14.81 -6.91
C LYS A 40 9.12 -15.01 -8.22
N ASP A 41 7.82 -15.31 -8.17
CA ASP A 41 7.01 -15.71 -9.33
C ASP A 41 5.82 -14.79 -9.65
N THR A 42 5.85 -13.57 -9.11
CA THR A 42 4.90 -12.50 -9.42
C THR A 42 4.70 -12.23 -10.90
N GLY A 43 5.61 -11.38 -11.42
CA GLY A 43 5.57 -10.68 -12.72
C GLY A 43 4.32 -9.84 -12.99
N LYS A 44 3.17 -10.35 -12.56
CA LYS A 44 1.81 -9.88 -12.72
C LYS A 44 1.45 -8.98 -11.56
N ARG A 45 0.84 -7.87 -11.92
CA ARG A 45 0.21 -6.96 -10.99
C ARG A 45 -0.99 -7.63 -10.32
N ASN A 46 -1.12 -7.49 -9.01
CA ASN A 46 -2.30 -7.95 -8.28
C ASN A 46 -3.45 -6.95 -8.51
N MET A 47 -4.31 -7.25 -9.48
CA MET A 47 -5.45 -6.39 -9.82
C MET A 47 -6.52 -6.34 -8.73
N LYS A 48 -6.59 -7.33 -7.83
CA LYS A 48 -7.50 -7.29 -6.68
C LYS A 48 -7.11 -6.16 -5.73
N ALA A 49 -5.81 -6.02 -5.46
CA ALA A 49 -5.29 -4.94 -4.63
C ALA A 49 -5.54 -3.56 -5.26
N LEU A 50 -5.43 -3.43 -6.60
CA LEU A 50 -5.77 -2.16 -7.28
C LEU A 50 -7.26 -1.81 -7.12
N ASN A 51 -8.14 -2.79 -7.29
CA ASN A 51 -9.58 -2.55 -7.11
C ASN A 51 -9.91 -2.12 -5.68
N GLU A 52 -9.24 -2.71 -4.69
CA GLU A 52 -9.42 -2.33 -3.28
C GLU A 52 -8.89 -0.93 -2.98
N ILE A 53 -7.77 -0.52 -3.58
CA ILE A 53 -7.27 0.86 -3.53
C ILE A 53 -8.32 1.84 -4.04
N GLU A 54 -8.89 1.57 -5.21
CA GLU A 54 -9.90 2.45 -5.82
C GLU A 54 -11.19 2.50 -4.99
N MET A 55 -11.66 1.37 -4.47
CA MET A 55 -12.81 1.33 -3.57
C MET A 55 -12.59 2.16 -2.30
N ILE A 56 -11.40 2.08 -1.69
CA ILE A 56 -11.06 2.87 -0.50
C ILE A 56 -11.02 4.36 -0.88
N LYS A 57 -10.40 4.71 -2.00
CA LYS A 57 -10.33 6.10 -2.45
C LYS A 57 -11.71 6.68 -2.69
N GLU A 58 -12.59 5.97 -3.39
CA GLU A 58 -13.97 6.38 -3.64
C GLU A 58 -14.73 6.56 -2.31
N LYS A 59 -14.68 5.56 -1.43
CA LYS A 59 -15.39 5.56 -0.15
C LYS A 59 -15.03 6.76 0.74
N PHE A 60 -13.77 7.20 0.70
CA PHE A 60 -13.28 8.29 1.55
C PHE A 60 -13.07 9.62 0.80
N GLY A 61 -13.45 9.70 -0.48
CA GLY A 61 -13.29 10.92 -1.29
C GLY A 61 -11.84 11.32 -1.53
N ILE A 62 -10.93 10.35 -1.69
CA ILE A 62 -9.50 10.60 -1.93
C ILE A 62 -9.27 10.77 -3.43
N GLU A 63 -9.23 12.02 -3.87
CA GLU A 63 -9.00 12.37 -5.28
C GLU A 63 -7.52 12.30 -5.66
N ASP A 64 -6.63 12.72 -4.75
CA ASP A 64 -5.19 12.80 -4.98
C ASP A 64 -4.42 11.85 -4.05
N PHE A 65 -3.94 10.74 -4.59
CA PHE A 65 -3.00 9.85 -3.92
C PHE A 65 -1.66 9.86 -4.65
N TYR A 66 -0.62 10.37 -4.01
CA TYR A 66 0.69 10.64 -4.64
C TYR A 66 1.31 9.40 -5.33
N LEU A 67 1.08 8.19 -4.80
CA LEU A 67 1.60 6.96 -5.37
C LEU A 67 0.98 6.59 -6.71
N ASP A 68 -0.26 7.03 -6.99
CA ASP A 68 -0.91 6.82 -8.30
C ASP A 68 -0.09 7.48 -9.42
N LYS A 69 0.43 8.69 -9.13
CA LYS A 69 1.17 9.53 -10.09
C LYS A 69 2.57 9.00 -10.35
N ILE A 70 3.30 8.60 -9.30
CA ILE A 70 4.71 8.21 -9.45
C ILE A 70 4.89 6.73 -9.84
N LEU A 71 3.88 5.88 -9.60
CA LEU A 71 3.93 4.45 -9.91
C LEU A 71 3.07 4.05 -11.11
N ASP A 72 2.40 5.01 -11.77
CA ASP A 72 1.55 4.78 -12.94
C ASP A 72 0.53 3.64 -12.68
N LEU A 73 -0.14 3.66 -11.52
CA LEU A 73 -1.00 2.55 -11.06
C LEU A 73 -2.12 2.17 -12.05
N HIS A 74 -2.50 3.10 -12.93
CA HIS A 74 -3.58 2.92 -13.90
C HIS A 74 -3.10 2.61 -15.34
N LYS A 75 -1.80 2.59 -15.61
CA LYS A 75 -1.28 2.22 -16.96
C LYS A 75 -1.16 0.71 -17.07
N GLN A 76 -1.85 0.12 -18.06
CA GLN A 76 -1.75 -1.31 -18.42
C GLN A 76 -0.46 -1.63 -19.16
#